data_AF-A0A369VRL0-F1
#
_entry.id   AF-A0A369VRL0-F1
#
_cell.length_a   1.000
_cell.length_b   1.000
_cell.length_c   1.000
_cell.angle_alpha   90.00
_cell.angle_beta   90.00
_cell.angle_gamma   90.00
#
_symmetry.space_group_name_H-M   'P 1'
#
loop_
_entity.id
_entity.type
_entity.pdbx_description
1 polymer ?
#
loop_
_entity_poly.entity_id
_entity_poly.type
_entity_poly.pdbx_seq_one_letter_code
_entity_poly.pdbx_strand_id
1 'polypeptide(L)'
;MPPRPPAAPRSRWSGSGWLFARGGRGIAPGASGGQLGGAQAGLRLAYALDRRGRLALAGRATTPLRGRGTELAAGVEWQPTRLPVRLVAEQRFGIDGVRSAPALGVVAGAGPVAIAPAVRIEGYAQAGVIGADRGAYADAAARIATPLGALGGLRFDLGAGAWGGAQKGAARLDIGPSLAVSLPLGRAGARLSVDWRQRVAGGARPGSGLVVSLGTDF
;
A
#
# COMPACT_ATOMS: atom_id res chain seq x y z
N MET A 1 -5.36 -5.14 -7.92
CA MET A 1 -5.99 -3.96 -8.52
C MET A 1 -5.38 -2.79 -7.77
N PRO A 2 -4.68 -1.84 -8.41
CA PRO A 2 -4.69 -0.48 -7.92
C PRO A 2 -6.10 0.06 -8.21
N PRO A 3 -6.63 0.94 -7.36
CA PRO A 3 -8.02 1.35 -7.47
C PRO A 3 -8.31 1.92 -8.87
N ARG A 4 -9.31 1.35 -9.55
CA ARG A 4 -9.95 1.96 -10.72
C ARG A 4 -10.35 3.38 -10.31
N PRO A 5 -10.14 4.43 -11.14
CA PRO A 5 -10.91 5.66 -10.96
C PRO A 5 -12.39 5.24 -11.04
N PRO A 6 -13.18 5.39 -9.96
CA PRO A 6 -14.56 4.98 -9.99
C PRO A 6 -15.30 5.80 -11.05
N ALA A 7 -16.18 5.16 -11.81
CA ALA A 7 -17.36 5.86 -12.30
C ALA A 7 -17.99 6.58 -11.09
N ALA A 8 -18.39 7.85 -11.25
CA ALA A 8 -18.82 8.74 -10.17
C ALA A 8 -19.50 7.98 -9.00
N PRO A 9 -19.00 8.08 -7.75
CA PRO A 9 -19.44 7.16 -6.70
C PRO A 9 -20.93 7.35 -6.41
N ARG A 10 -21.72 6.27 -6.48
CA ARG A 10 -23.04 6.21 -5.83
C ARG A 10 -22.92 6.20 -4.29
N SER A 11 -21.75 5.88 -3.76
CA SER A 11 -21.41 5.86 -2.33
C SER A 11 -20.32 6.90 -2.03
N ARG A 12 -20.52 7.73 -1.01
CA ARG A 12 -19.46 8.63 -0.50
C ARG A 12 -18.38 7.89 0.28
N TRP A 13 -18.62 6.64 0.63
CA TRP A 13 -17.68 5.79 1.33
C TRP A 13 -16.81 4.99 0.36
N SER A 14 -15.54 4.86 0.72
CA SER A 14 -14.58 3.94 0.11
C SER A 14 -13.74 3.25 1.19
N GLY A 15 -13.39 2.00 0.98
CA GLY A 15 -12.61 1.20 1.90
C GLY A 15 -11.56 0.36 1.19
N SER A 16 -10.46 0.09 1.88
CA SER A 16 -9.43 -0.83 1.40
C SER A 16 -8.86 -1.62 2.57
N GLY A 17 -8.72 -2.94 2.41
CA GLY A 17 -8.08 -3.81 3.39
C GLY A 17 -6.90 -4.54 2.75
N TRP A 18 -5.82 -4.73 3.51
CA TRP A 18 -4.67 -5.49 3.04
C TRP A 18 -4.02 -6.32 4.13
N LEU A 19 -3.38 -7.40 3.69
CA LEU A 19 -2.51 -8.26 4.48
C LEU A 19 -1.26 -8.55 3.67
N PHE A 20 -0.11 -8.43 4.33
CA PHE A 20 1.20 -8.69 3.78
C PHE A 20 1.91 -9.66 4.71
N ALA A 21 2.24 -10.84 4.20
CA ALA A 21 2.93 -11.89 4.92
C ALA A 21 4.29 -12.16 4.29
N ARG A 22 5.32 -12.26 5.13
CA ARG A 22 6.69 -12.59 4.74
C ARG A 22 7.34 -13.41 5.85
N GLY A 23 8.15 -14.39 5.48
CA GLY A 23 9.00 -15.11 6.43
C GLY A 23 10.08 -14.22 7.05
N GLY A 24 10.34 -14.39 8.35
CA GLY A 24 11.34 -13.62 9.10
C GLY A 24 10.78 -12.42 9.87
N ARG A 25 11.62 -11.80 10.70
CA ARG A 25 11.28 -10.58 11.45
C ARG A 25 11.76 -9.35 10.67
N GLY A 26 10.85 -8.44 10.34
CA GLY A 26 11.23 -7.12 9.83
C GLY A 26 11.77 -6.23 10.94
N ILE A 27 12.47 -5.14 10.59
CA ILE A 27 12.94 -4.19 11.60
C ILE A 27 11.73 -3.42 12.12
N ALA A 28 11.31 -3.70 13.36
CA ALA A 28 10.42 -2.80 14.08
C ALA A 28 11.21 -1.51 14.30
N PRO A 29 10.78 -0.35 13.78
CA PRO A 29 11.48 0.88 14.03
C PRO A 29 11.44 1.14 15.54
N GLY A 30 12.59 1.30 16.16
CA GLY A 30 12.66 1.72 17.55
C GLY A 30 11.85 3.01 17.72
N ALA A 31 10.86 3.02 18.60
CA ALA A 31 9.97 4.14 18.94
C ALA A 31 9.25 4.89 17.78
N SER A 32 9.49 4.56 16.50
CA SER A 32 9.17 5.41 15.35
C SER A 32 8.15 4.84 14.36
N GLY A 33 7.48 3.74 14.71
CA GLY A 33 6.23 3.21 14.10
C GLY A 33 6.27 2.93 12.58
N GLY A 34 6.19 1.65 12.21
CA GLY A 34 6.11 1.14 10.83
C GLY A 34 7.20 0.11 10.48
N GLN A 35 6.85 -1.18 10.38
CA GLN A 35 7.82 -2.24 10.10
C GLN A 35 8.17 -2.31 8.61
N LEU A 36 9.24 -1.64 8.20
CA LEU A 36 9.70 -1.67 6.81
C LEU A 36 10.09 -3.10 6.40
N GLY A 37 9.34 -3.66 5.45
CA GLY A 37 9.57 -5.00 4.90
C GLY A 37 9.11 -6.17 5.80
N GLY A 38 8.46 -5.91 6.93
CA GLY A 38 7.89 -6.94 7.80
C GLY A 38 6.44 -7.29 7.49
N ALA A 39 5.96 -8.38 8.10
CA ALA A 39 4.59 -8.85 7.94
C ALA A 39 3.60 -7.91 8.66
N GLN A 40 2.55 -7.46 7.98
CA GLN A 40 1.58 -6.48 8.49
C GLN A 40 0.20 -6.64 7.85
N ALA A 41 -0.81 -6.11 8.51
CA ALA A 41 -2.14 -5.95 7.96
C ALA A 41 -2.66 -4.53 8.21
N GLY A 42 -3.63 -4.11 7.42
CA GLY A 42 -4.25 -2.82 7.60
C GLY A 42 -5.61 -2.69 6.95
N LEU A 43 -6.31 -1.66 7.39
CA LEU A 43 -7.61 -1.24 6.89
C LEU A 43 -7.57 0.28 6.74
N ARG A 44 -8.22 0.79 5.70
CA ARG A 44 -8.49 2.21 5.50
C ARG A 44 -9.94 2.39 5.10
N LEU A 45 -10.56 3.42 5.65
CA LEU A 45 -11.89 3.90 5.31
C LEU A 45 -11.79 5.39 5.00
N ALA A 46 -12.50 5.84 3.97
CA ALA A 46 -12.58 7.25 3.62
C ALA A 46 -13.99 7.66 3.22
N TYR A 47 -14.35 8.87 3.61
CA TYR A 47 -15.63 9.51 3.34
C TYR A 47 -15.41 10.79 2.52
N ALA A 48 -15.94 10.81 1.30
CA ALA A 48 -15.88 11.95 0.40
C ALA A 48 -16.74 13.12 0.91
N LEU A 49 -16.07 14.24 1.21
CA LEU A 49 -16.69 15.50 1.62
C LEU A 49 -17.27 16.25 0.44
N ASP A 50 -16.67 16.12 -0.75
CA ASP A 50 -17.11 16.76 -1.98
C ASP A 50 -17.73 15.78 -2.98
N ARG A 51 -18.51 16.30 -3.94
CA ARG A 51 -19.14 15.48 -4.99
C ARG A 51 -18.14 14.88 -5.96
N ARG A 52 -16.93 15.45 -6.07
CA ARG A 52 -15.89 15.00 -7.01
C ARG A 52 -14.95 13.96 -6.37
N GLY A 53 -15.12 13.64 -5.08
CA GLY A 53 -14.28 12.68 -4.35
C GLY A 53 -12.83 13.11 -4.19
N ARG A 54 -12.56 14.41 -4.31
CA ARG A 54 -11.23 15.03 -4.21
C ARG A 54 -10.89 15.47 -2.81
N LEU A 55 -11.86 15.62 -1.92
CA LEU A 55 -11.63 15.92 -0.52
C LEU A 55 -12.32 14.85 0.32
N ALA A 56 -11.58 14.21 1.21
CA ALA A 56 -12.12 13.14 2.04
C ALA A 56 -11.60 13.19 3.48
N LEU A 57 -12.43 12.76 4.42
CA LEU A 57 -11.97 12.32 5.73
C LEU A 57 -11.51 10.87 5.58
N ALA A 58 -10.36 10.53 6.14
CA ALA A 58 -9.82 9.18 6.10
C ALA A 58 -9.42 8.71 7.49
N GLY A 59 -9.71 7.44 7.78
CA GLY A 59 -9.22 6.71 8.93
C GLY A 59 -8.50 5.45 8.48
N ARG A 60 -7.39 5.11 9.12
CA ARG A 60 -6.67 3.85 8.86
C ARG A 60 -6.20 3.19 10.14
N ALA A 61 -6.17 1.87 10.12
CA ALA A 61 -5.59 1.04 11.16
C ALA A 61 -4.54 0.15 10.53
N THR A 62 -3.36 0.08 11.12
CA THR A 62 -2.25 -0.76 10.65
C THR A 62 -1.61 -1.48 11.82
N THR A 63 -1.37 -2.77 11.67
CA THR A 63 -0.77 -3.61 12.71
C THR A 63 0.26 -4.57 12.11
N PRO A 64 1.44 -4.71 12.72
CA PRO A 64 2.35 -5.80 12.41
C PRO A 64 1.72 -7.15 12.75
N LEU A 65 1.91 -8.18 11.92
CA LEU A 65 1.45 -9.54 12.25
C LEU A 65 2.25 -10.18 13.39
N ARG A 66 3.43 -9.62 13.69
CA ARG A 66 4.29 -10.04 14.81
C ARG A 66 5.00 -8.83 15.41
N GLY A 67 5.03 -8.77 16.73
CA GLY A 67 5.71 -7.71 17.48
C GLY A 67 4.78 -6.55 17.81
N ARG A 68 5.37 -5.38 18.07
CA ARG A 68 4.67 -4.13 18.38
C ARG A 68 4.81 -3.15 17.22
N GLY A 69 3.89 -2.21 17.09
CA GLY A 69 3.86 -1.21 16.04
C GLY A 69 2.45 -0.86 15.55
N THR A 70 1.41 -1.25 16.30
CA THR A 70 0.03 -0.98 15.96
C THR A 70 -0.26 0.51 16.03
N GLU A 71 -0.87 1.01 14.96
CA GLU A 71 -1.12 2.42 14.78
C GLU A 71 -2.50 2.64 14.14
N LEU A 72 -3.22 3.62 14.67
CA LEU A 72 -4.39 4.21 14.06
C LEU A 72 -4.01 5.56 13.47
N ALA A 73 -4.66 6.01 12.41
CA ALA A 73 -4.53 7.37 11.96
C ALA A 73 -5.88 7.90 11.48
N ALA A 74 -6.11 9.20 11.67
CA ALA A 74 -7.29 9.90 11.20
C ALA A 74 -6.88 11.25 10.63
N GLY A 75 -7.46 11.64 9.51
CA GLY A 75 -7.02 12.84 8.79
C GLY A 75 -7.87 13.21 7.59
N VAL A 76 -7.32 14.12 6.80
CA VAL A 76 -7.89 14.63 5.56
C VAL A 76 -6.99 14.24 4.40
N GLU A 77 -7.62 13.82 3.30
CA GLU A 77 -6.97 13.62 2.01
C GLU A 77 -7.51 14.60 0.99
N TRP A 78 -6.62 15.23 0.24
CA TRP A 78 -6.97 16.19 -0.79
C TRP A 78 -6.27 15.89 -2.11
N GLN A 79 -7.05 15.70 -3.17
CA GLN A 79 -6.61 15.52 -4.55
C GLN A 79 -6.84 16.84 -5.32
N PRO A 80 -5.84 17.73 -5.41
CA PRO A 80 -6.03 19.07 -5.97
C PRO A 80 -6.42 19.06 -7.45
N THR A 81 -5.87 18.11 -8.21
CA THR A 81 -6.05 18.04 -9.68
C THR A 81 -6.78 16.76 -10.11
N ARG A 82 -6.88 16.52 -11.42
CA ARG A 82 -7.37 15.23 -11.96
C ARG A 82 -6.33 14.12 -11.89
N LEU A 83 -5.05 14.46 -11.67
CA LEU A 83 -3.99 13.48 -11.51
C LEU A 83 -4.25 12.69 -10.21
N PRO A 84 -3.90 11.39 -10.17
CA PRO A 84 -4.14 10.53 -9.01
C PRO A 84 -3.08 10.78 -7.93
N VAL A 85 -2.94 12.03 -7.50
CA VAL A 85 -2.00 12.52 -6.49
C VAL A 85 -2.79 13.15 -5.34
N ARG A 86 -2.62 12.63 -4.14
CA ARG A 86 -3.30 13.06 -2.92
C ARG A 86 -2.29 13.62 -1.93
N LEU A 87 -2.62 14.78 -1.38
CA LEU A 87 -1.99 15.32 -0.18
C LEU A 87 -2.73 14.76 1.04
N VAL A 88 -1.99 14.33 2.04
CA VAL A 88 -2.52 13.70 3.25
C VAL A 88 -2.04 14.49 4.46
N ALA A 89 -2.98 14.88 5.31
CA ALA A 89 -2.71 15.44 6.61
C ALA A 89 -3.45 14.61 7.67
N GLU A 90 -2.72 13.92 8.53
CA GLU A 90 -3.30 12.97 9.48
C GLU A 90 -2.66 13.09 10.86
N GLN A 91 -3.43 12.77 11.89
CA GLN A 91 -2.91 12.47 13.21
C GLN A 91 -2.74 10.95 13.32
N ARG A 92 -1.52 10.50 13.65
CA ARG A 92 -1.20 9.10 13.91
C ARG A 92 -1.22 8.85 15.42
N PHE A 93 -1.90 7.81 15.85
CA PHE A 93 -2.07 7.36 17.21
C PHE A 93 -1.40 6.00 17.35
N GLY A 94 -0.30 5.94 18.10
CA GLY A 94 0.34 4.67 18.41
C GLY A 94 -0.32 4.00 19.60
N ILE A 95 -0.52 2.68 19.54
CA ILE A 95 -1.21 1.92 20.59
C ILE A 95 -0.22 1.18 21.51
N ASP A 96 0.75 0.48 20.93
CA ASP A 96 1.61 -0.49 21.64
C ASP A 96 3.06 0.01 21.81
N GLY A 97 3.20 1.26 22.24
CA GLY A 97 4.50 1.90 22.49
C GLY A 97 5.05 2.70 21.30
N VAL A 98 4.26 2.86 20.24
CA VAL A 98 4.52 3.85 19.19
C VAL A 98 4.06 5.21 19.69
N ARG A 99 4.87 6.26 19.50
CA ARG A 99 4.48 7.62 19.86
C ARG A 99 3.52 8.19 18.81
N SER A 100 2.41 8.74 19.31
CA SER A 100 1.47 9.51 18.50
C SER A 100 2.13 10.77 17.94
N ALA A 101 1.87 11.08 16.66
CA ALA A 101 2.47 12.22 15.99
C ALA A 101 1.60 12.65 14.79
N PRO A 102 1.55 13.95 14.48
CA PRO A 102 0.98 14.40 13.22
C PRO A 102 1.86 13.97 12.06
N ALA A 103 1.26 13.78 10.89
CA ALA A 103 1.97 13.47 9.66
C ALA A 103 1.40 14.28 8.49
N LEU A 104 2.31 14.67 7.59
CA LEU A 104 2.00 15.28 6.31
C LEU A 104 2.67 14.46 5.23
N GLY A 105 1.97 14.22 4.13
CA GLY A 105 2.51 13.41 3.04
C GLY A 105 1.81 13.60 1.72
N VAL A 106 2.36 12.93 0.72
CA VAL A 106 1.84 12.82 -0.62
C VAL A 106 1.76 11.35 -0.99
N VAL A 107 0.67 10.96 -1.63
CA VAL A 107 0.44 9.61 -2.16
C VAL A 107 0.03 9.73 -3.61
N ALA A 108 0.67 8.96 -4.48
CA ALA A 108 0.31 8.86 -5.88
C ALA A 108 0.18 7.39 -6.27
N GLY A 109 -0.76 7.08 -7.16
CA GLY A 109 -0.93 5.71 -7.64
C GLY A 109 -1.64 5.66 -8.98
N ALA A 110 -1.27 4.69 -9.81
CA ALA A 110 -1.87 4.49 -11.12
C ALA A 110 -1.88 3.01 -11.51
N GLY A 111 -2.79 2.66 -12.42
CA GLY A 111 -2.88 1.33 -13.01
C GLY A 111 -4.07 0.49 -12.54
N PRO A 112 -4.22 -0.72 -13.11
CA PRO A 112 -3.36 -1.30 -14.13
C PRO A 112 -3.67 -0.66 -15.49
N VAL A 113 -2.67 -0.13 -16.19
CA VAL A 113 -2.84 0.45 -17.54
C VAL A 113 -2.20 -0.49 -18.55
N ALA A 114 -2.90 -0.80 -19.64
CA ALA A 114 -2.33 -1.54 -20.75
C ALA A 114 -1.35 -0.64 -21.52
N ILE A 115 -0.09 -1.08 -21.61
CA ILE A 115 0.95 -0.41 -22.40
C ILE A 115 1.30 -1.17 -23.68
N ALA A 116 0.87 -2.44 -23.77
CA ALA A 116 0.88 -3.27 -24.96
C ALA A 116 -0.25 -4.32 -24.87
N PRO A 117 -0.59 -5.06 -25.94
CA PRO A 117 -1.73 -6.00 -25.96
C PRO A 117 -1.76 -7.01 -24.81
N ALA A 118 -0.59 -7.44 -24.34
CA ALA A 118 -0.44 -8.40 -23.25
C ALA A 118 0.41 -7.85 -22.09
N VAL A 119 0.56 -6.53 -21.96
CA VAL A 119 1.42 -5.93 -20.94
C VAL A 119 0.68 -4.80 -20.22
N ARG A 120 0.61 -4.93 -18.90
CA ARG A 120 0.01 -3.95 -18.01
C ARG A 120 1.04 -3.44 -17.02
N ILE A 121 0.97 -2.15 -16.71
CA ILE A 121 1.76 -1.52 -15.67
C ILE A 121 0.88 -0.98 -14.56
N GLU A 122 1.32 -1.13 -13.32
CA GLU A 122 0.73 -0.51 -12.15
C GLU A 122 1.81 -0.04 -11.19
N GLY A 123 1.49 0.95 -10.37
CA GLY A 123 2.39 1.38 -9.32
C GLY A 123 1.78 2.40 -8.39
N TYR A 124 2.45 2.57 -7.26
CA TYR A 124 2.17 3.64 -6.31
C TYR A 124 3.48 4.15 -5.73
N ALA A 125 3.44 5.38 -5.22
CA ALA A 125 4.49 5.97 -4.43
C ALA A 125 3.89 6.86 -3.35
N GLN A 126 4.52 6.90 -2.20
CA GLN A 126 4.19 7.80 -1.11
C GLN A 126 5.45 8.34 -0.46
N ALA A 127 5.36 9.55 0.05
CA ALA A 127 6.41 10.16 0.86
C ALA A 127 5.80 11.14 1.85
N GLY A 128 6.47 11.36 2.98
CA GLY A 128 5.98 12.29 3.98
C GLY A 128 6.89 12.41 5.18
N VAL A 129 6.42 13.15 6.17
CA VAL A 129 7.07 13.40 7.45
C VAL A 129 6.12 13.07 8.58
N ILE A 130 6.66 12.55 9.69
CA ILE A 130 5.89 12.15 10.87
C ILE A 130 6.50 12.79 12.11
N GLY A 131 5.91 13.88 12.60
CA GLY A 131 6.49 14.69 13.67
C GLY A 131 7.96 15.09 13.42
N ALA A 132 8.58 15.76 14.39
CA ALA A 132 10.00 16.09 14.30
C ALA A 132 10.88 14.85 14.55
N ASP A 133 10.49 13.98 15.47
CA ASP A 133 11.37 12.91 15.98
C ASP A 133 11.37 11.63 15.14
N ARG A 134 10.23 11.27 14.53
CA ARG A 134 10.10 10.05 13.71
C ARG A 134 10.63 10.27 12.29
N GLY A 135 10.62 11.51 11.80
CA GLY A 135 11.32 11.93 10.59
C GLY A 135 10.57 11.61 9.29
N ALA A 136 11.29 11.67 8.18
CA ALA A 136 10.74 11.44 6.85
C ALA A 136 10.67 9.96 6.48
N TYR A 137 9.73 9.63 5.60
CA TYR A 137 9.57 8.32 5.00
C TYR A 137 9.24 8.42 3.51
N ALA A 138 9.55 7.36 2.77
CA ALA A 138 9.15 7.14 1.39
C ALA A 138 8.91 5.65 1.16
N ASP A 139 7.93 5.30 0.33
CA ASP A 139 7.61 3.92 -0.05
C ASP A 139 7.01 3.92 -1.45
N ALA A 140 7.40 2.96 -2.28
CA ALA A 140 6.94 2.86 -3.65
C ALA A 140 6.98 1.42 -4.16
N ALA A 141 6.06 1.12 -5.06
CA ALA A 141 6.00 -0.14 -5.77
C ALA A 141 5.63 0.09 -7.23
N ALA A 142 6.23 -0.66 -8.14
CA ALA A 142 5.85 -0.74 -9.53
C ALA A 142 5.81 -2.20 -9.97
N ARG A 143 4.87 -2.56 -10.84
CA ARG A 143 4.75 -3.90 -11.41
C ARG A 143 4.42 -3.81 -12.89
N ILE A 144 5.02 -4.72 -13.64
CA ILE A 144 4.69 -5.02 -15.03
C ILE A 144 4.17 -6.47 -15.08
N ALA A 145 3.05 -6.70 -15.75
CA ALA A 145 2.42 -8.01 -15.77
C ALA A 145 1.70 -8.31 -17.08
N THR A 146 1.68 -9.59 -17.41
CA THR A 146 0.96 -10.18 -18.54
C THR A 146 -0.21 -11.00 -18.02
N PRO A 147 -1.45 -10.74 -18.51
CA PRO A 147 -2.60 -11.59 -18.20
C PRO A 147 -2.40 -12.99 -18.77
N LEU A 148 -2.51 -14.01 -17.94
CA LEU A 148 -2.41 -15.42 -18.36
C LEU A 148 -3.76 -16.01 -18.78
N GLY A 149 -4.87 -15.39 -18.38
CA GLY A 149 -6.21 -15.84 -18.70
C GLY A 149 -7.13 -15.82 -17.48
N ALA A 150 -8.29 -16.45 -17.64
CA ALA A 150 -9.27 -16.58 -16.57
C ALA A 150 -9.78 -18.02 -16.45
N LEU A 151 -9.98 -18.48 -15.21
CA LEU A 151 -10.54 -19.79 -14.88
C LEU A 151 -11.56 -19.63 -13.75
N GLY A 152 -12.81 -20.03 -13.98
CA GLY A 152 -13.86 -19.94 -12.96
C GLY A 152 -14.08 -18.51 -12.42
N GLY A 153 -13.92 -17.48 -13.27
CA GLY A 153 -14.01 -16.07 -12.86
C GLY A 153 -12.76 -15.49 -12.19
N LEU A 154 -11.78 -16.33 -11.83
CA LEU A 154 -10.47 -15.92 -11.34
C LEU A 154 -9.62 -15.43 -12.51
N ARG A 155 -8.91 -14.32 -12.36
CA ARG A 155 -7.98 -13.80 -13.37
C ARG A 155 -6.55 -13.93 -12.89
N PHE A 156 -5.68 -14.47 -13.73
CA PHE A 156 -4.28 -14.73 -13.41
C PHE A 156 -3.38 -13.76 -14.16
N ASP A 157 -2.38 -13.22 -13.47
CA ASP A 157 -1.36 -12.34 -14.03
C ASP A 157 0.03 -12.84 -13.62
N LEU A 158 0.97 -12.88 -14.56
CA LEU A 158 2.39 -13.18 -14.31
C LEU A 158 3.25 -11.99 -14.72
N GLY A 159 4.25 -11.66 -13.91
CA GLY A 159 5.08 -10.50 -14.19
C GLY A 159 6.26 -10.35 -13.27
N ALA A 160 6.73 -9.12 -13.15
CA ALA A 160 7.80 -8.72 -12.25
C ALA A 160 7.48 -7.38 -11.60
N GLY A 161 8.12 -7.10 -10.47
CA GLY A 161 7.96 -5.85 -9.76
C GLY A 161 9.26 -5.32 -9.17
N ALA A 162 9.18 -4.07 -8.76
CA ALA A 162 10.17 -3.35 -7.97
C ALA A 162 9.47 -2.71 -6.78
N TRP A 163 10.11 -2.75 -5.61
CA TRP A 163 9.56 -2.23 -4.37
C TRP A 163 10.64 -1.60 -3.54
N GLY A 164 10.48 -0.33 -3.21
CA GLY A 164 11.45 0.44 -2.45
C GLY A 164 10.77 1.13 -1.28
N GLY A 165 11.48 1.21 -0.16
CA GLY A 165 11.04 2.04 0.95
C GLY A 165 12.21 2.50 1.79
N ALA A 166 12.08 3.68 2.37
CA ALA A 166 13.07 4.33 3.20
C ALA A 166 12.37 5.07 4.34
N GLN A 167 12.94 4.98 5.53
CA GLN A 167 12.57 5.74 6.71
C GLN A 167 13.82 5.95 7.56
N LYS A 168 13.71 6.73 8.64
CA LYS A 168 14.82 6.96 9.57
C LYS A 168 15.44 5.63 10.01
N GLY A 169 16.72 5.42 9.67
CA GLY A 169 17.50 4.24 10.05
C GLY A 169 17.21 2.95 9.28
N ALA A 170 16.33 2.94 8.28
CA ALA A 170 16.04 1.74 7.49
C ALA A 170 15.67 2.08 6.03
N ALA A 171 16.32 1.41 5.08
CA ALA A 171 15.96 1.47 3.68
C ALA A 171 16.11 0.10 3.03
N ARG A 172 15.33 -0.16 1.98
CA ARG A 172 15.45 -1.34 1.11
C ARG A 172 14.92 -1.07 -0.29
N LEU A 173 15.48 -1.77 -1.26
CA LEU A 173 14.98 -1.91 -2.61
C LEU A 173 15.00 -3.40 -2.98
N ASP A 174 13.84 -3.90 -3.41
CA ASP A 174 13.64 -5.27 -3.86
C ASP A 174 13.18 -5.28 -5.33
N ILE A 175 13.57 -6.29 -6.08
CA ILE A 175 13.00 -6.64 -7.40
C ILE A 175 12.64 -8.11 -7.45
N GLY A 176 11.81 -8.54 -8.41
CA GLY A 176 11.63 -9.97 -8.66
C GLY A 176 10.31 -10.35 -9.32
N PRO A 177 10.12 -11.64 -9.61
CA PRO A 177 8.91 -12.16 -10.24
C PRO A 177 7.70 -12.05 -9.32
N SER A 178 6.52 -11.95 -9.95
CA SER A 178 5.22 -11.78 -9.30
C SER A 178 4.17 -12.62 -10.01
N LEU A 179 3.42 -13.42 -9.24
CA LEU A 179 2.21 -14.10 -9.69
C LEU A 179 1.03 -13.52 -8.92
N ALA A 180 -0.05 -13.18 -9.60
CA ALA A 180 -1.25 -12.65 -8.97
C ALA A 180 -2.52 -13.33 -9.46
N VAL A 181 -3.48 -13.44 -8.54
CA VAL A 181 -4.85 -13.89 -8.79
C VAL A 181 -5.81 -12.80 -8.33
N SER A 182 -6.68 -12.36 -9.22
CA SER A 182 -7.78 -11.45 -8.90
C SER A 182 -9.09 -12.22 -8.81
N LEU A 183 -9.80 -12.06 -7.69
CA LEU A 183 -11.06 -12.72 -7.37
C LEU A 183 -12.20 -11.69 -7.37
N PRO A 184 -13.29 -11.92 -8.12
CA PRO A 184 -14.49 -11.10 -8.01
C PRO A 184 -15.21 -11.41 -6.68
N LEU A 185 -15.46 -10.39 -5.85
CA LEU A 185 -16.17 -10.52 -4.57
C LEU A 185 -17.41 -9.62 -4.58
N GLY A 186 -18.45 -10.03 -5.31
CA GLY A 186 -19.66 -9.24 -5.49
C GLY A 186 -19.38 -7.88 -6.14
N ARG A 187 -19.57 -6.77 -5.40
CA ARG A 187 -19.24 -5.41 -5.86
C ARG A 187 -17.78 -5.02 -5.59
N ALA A 188 -17.07 -5.79 -4.78
CA ALA A 188 -15.66 -5.61 -4.45
C ALA A 188 -14.78 -6.57 -5.27
N GLY A 189 -13.47 -6.35 -5.25
CA GLY A 189 -12.49 -7.26 -5.82
C GLY A 189 -11.37 -7.52 -4.84
N ALA A 190 -10.97 -8.78 -4.70
CA ALA A 190 -9.76 -9.15 -3.96
C ALA A 190 -8.63 -9.50 -4.93
N ARG A 191 -7.39 -9.28 -4.50
CA ARG A 191 -6.19 -9.73 -5.19
C ARG A 191 -5.25 -10.39 -4.23
N LEU A 192 -4.89 -11.63 -4.54
CA LEU A 192 -3.80 -12.36 -3.92
C LEU A 192 -2.57 -12.24 -4.84
N SER A 193 -1.40 -11.97 -4.29
CA SER A 193 -0.14 -12.05 -5.03
C SER A 193 0.93 -12.78 -4.25
N VAL A 194 1.76 -13.51 -4.98
CA VAL A 194 2.97 -14.15 -4.50
C VAL A 194 4.15 -13.53 -5.24
N ASP A 195 5.00 -12.84 -4.51
CA ASP A 195 6.16 -12.12 -5.04
C ASP A 195 7.44 -12.74 -4.49
N TRP A 196 8.43 -13.03 -5.34
CA TRP A 196 9.81 -13.16 -4.86
C TRP A 196 10.42 -11.78 -4.76
N ARG A 197 10.98 -11.46 -3.59
CA ARG A 197 11.59 -10.16 -3.32
C ARG A 197 13.09 -10.36 -3.18
N GLN A 198 13.82 -10.18 -4.27
CA GLN A 198 15.27 -10.12 -4.28
C GLN A 198 15.72 -8.74 -3.82
N ARG A 199 16.31 -8.63 -2.64
CA ARG A 199 16.87 -7.37 -2.17
C ARG A 199 18.12 -7.03 -2.98
N VAL A 200 18.14 -5.84 -3.59
CA VAL A 200 19.23 -5.33 -4.42
C VAL A 200 19.91 -4.10 -3.82
N ALA A 201 19.24 -3.37 -2.91
CA ALA A 201 19.86 -2.29 -2.15
C ALA A 201 19.24 -2.15 -0.75
N GLY A 202 19.98 -1.51 0.16
CA GLY A 202 19.58 -1.27 1.54
C GLY A 202 19.72 -2.49 2.47
N GLY A 203 19.59 -2.24 3.78
CA GLY A 203 19.87 -3.21 4.83
C GLY A 203 18.65 -3.68 5.62
N ALA A 204 17.45 -3.17 5.34
CA ALA A 204 16.28 -3.49 6.15
C ALA A 204 15.94 -4.99 6.08
N ARG A 205 15.78 -5.62 7.24
CA ARG A 205 15.35 -7.02 7.39
C ARG A 205 13.84 -7.15 7.13
N PRO A 206 13.33 -8.33 6.74
CA PRO A 206 14.06 -9.57 6.43
C PRO A 206 14.86 -9.46 5.12
N GLY A 207 15.73 -10.43 4.86
CA GLY A 207 16.47 -10.56 3.59
C GLY A 207 15.57 -10.87 2.40
N SER A 208 16.17 -11.38 1.32
CA SER A 208 15.43 -11.81 0.13
C SER A 208 14.51 -12.99 0.47
N GLY A 209 13.34 -13.07 -0.18
CA GLY A 209 12.42 -14.17 0.06
C GLY A 209 11.02 -13.98 -0.51
N LEU A 210 10.19 -15.01 -0.31
CA LEU A 210 8.79 -15.01 -0.72
C LEU A 210 7.93 -14.07 0.13
N VAL A 211 7.02 -13.39 -0.54
CA VAL A 211 6.00 -12.51 0.03
C VAL A 211 4.65 -12.92 -0.51
N VAL A 212 3.66 -12.99 0.39
CA VAL A 212 2.26 -13.15 0.03
C VAL A 212 1.54 -11.85 0.40
N SER A 213 0.78 -11.29 -0.54
CA SER A 213 -0.05 -10.12 -0.28
C SER A 213 -1.50 -10.41 -0.66
N LEU A 214 -2.43 -10.01 0.19
CA LEU A 214 -3.86 -10.00 -0.07
C LEU A 214 -4.34 -8.55 0.05
N GLY A 215 -5.11 -8.08 -0.94
CA GLY A 215 -5.72 -6.75 -0.90
C GLY A 215 -7.14 -6.78 -1.42
N THR A 216 -8.00 -5.91 -0.89
CA THR A 216 -9.37 -5.72 -1.36
C THR A 216 -9.76 -4.26 -1.26
N ASP A 217 -10.59 -3.80 -2.20
CA ASP A 217 -11.16 -2.45 -2.23
C ASP A 217 -12.68 -2.53 -2.36
N PHE A 218 -13.42 -1.63 -1.69
CA PHE A 218 -14.91 -1.60 -1.68
C PHE A 218 -15.50 -0.20 -1.48
#